data_AF-A0A6I9W8G3-F1
#
_entry.id   AF-A0A6I9W8G3-F1
#
_cell.length_a   1.000
_cell.length_b   1.000
_cell.length_c   1.000
_cell.angle_alpha   90.00
_cell.angle_beta   90.00
_cell.angle_gamma   90.00
#
_symmetry.space_group_name_H-M   'P 1'
#
loop_
_entity.id
_entity.type
_entity.pdbx_description
1 polymer ?
#
loop_
_entity_poly.entity_id
_entity_poly.type
_entity_poly.pdbx_seq_one_letter_code
_entity_poly.pdbx_strand_id
1 'polypeptide(L)'
;MKKLHSSNRLVDISEPILAEDSTSSVIALSLSTILEQLDKDATHHDYLVALLLVFLAESGFRIAFVSNTSEWNQNTRLVCIPTNWKSQETGVYEIRLILHNIENFPLKLIVLPYGDKLLLNMIPYVEGKTVYSMIIQTLNYVNPYTNNLCFRYMNLKKISHRYEEMIFIFFFLK
;
A
#
# COMPACT_ATOMS: atom_id res chain seq x y z
N MET A 1 22.53 -1.96 -8.86
CA MET A 1 22.07 -2.00 -10.27
C MET A 1 20.69 -1.38 -10.33
N LYS A 2 20.54 -0.22 -10.97
CA LYS A 2 19.22 0.39 -11.22
C LYS A 2 18.52 -0.41 -12.32
N LYS A 3 17.53 -1.23 -11.98
CA LYS A 3 16.55 -1.70 -12.98
C LYS A 3 15.66 -0.51 -13.30
N LEU A 4 16.01 0.22 -14.34
CA LEU A 4 15.13 1.19 -14.97
C LEU A 4 13.91 0.43 -15.48
N HIS A 5 12.76 0.64 -14.84
CA HIS A 5 11.48 0.15 -15.31
C HIS A 5 11.18 0.80 -16.65
N SER A 6 11.37 0.05 -17.73
CA SER A 6 11.10 0.52 -19.07
C SER A 6 9.59 0.71 -19.26
N SER A 7 9.21 1.85 -19.84
CA SER A 7 7.84 2.19 -20.22
C SER A 7 7.20 1.24 -21.25
N ASN A 8 7.96 0.25 -21.76
CA ASN A 8 7.56 -0.72 -22.78
C ASN A 8 7.67 -2.16 -22.26
N ARG A 9 7.16 -2.46 -21.06
CA ARG A 9 6.98 -3.85 -20.63
C ARG A 9 5.74 -4.42 -21.33
N LEU A 10 5.94 -5.38 -22.23
CA LEU A 10 4.89 -6.32 -22.63
C LEU A 10 4.47 -7.08 -21.37
N VAL A 11 3.27 -6.77 -20.86
CA VAL A 11 2.67 -7.51 -19.75
C VAL A 11 2.05 -8.76 -20.34
N ASP A 12 2.55 -9.93 -19.92
CA ASP A 12 1.91 -11.19 -20.25
C ASP A 12 0.54 -11.23 -19.54
N ILE A 13 -0.52 -11.58 -20.27
CA ILE A 13 -1.90 -11.60 -19.75
C ILE A 13 -2.04 -12.58 -18.57
N SER A 14 -1.13 -13.55 -18.44
CA SER A 14 -1.08 -14.49 -17.33
C SER A 14 -0.44 -13.93 -16.05
N GLU A 15 0.18 -12.75 -16.09
CA GLU A 15 0.76 -12.12 -14.91
C GLU A 15 -0.32 -11.48 -14.02
N PRO A 16 -0.23 -11.64 -12.69
CA PRO A 16 -1.14 -10.96 -11.77
C PRO A 16 -0.99 -9.45 -11.89
N ILE A 17 -2.12 -8.78 -12.16
CA ILE A 17 -2.17 -7.32 -12.34
C ILE A 17 -2.34 -6.65 -10.97
N LEU A 18 -3.24 -7.18 -10.14
CA LEU A 18 -3.53 -6.69 -8.80
C LEU A 18 -2.75 -7.50 -7.76
N ALA A 19 -2.39 -6.87 -6.64
CA ALA A 19 -1.73 -7.55 -5.54
C ALA A 19 -2.52 -8.78 -5.06
N GLU A 20 -3.85 -8.72 -5.08
CA GLU A 20 -4.73 -9.81 -4.67
C GLU A 20 -4.70 -11.07 -5.54
N ASP A 21 -4.27 -10.93 -6.80
CA ASP A 21 -4.12 -12.03 -7.75
C ASP A 21 -2.77 -12.76 -7.61
N SER A 22 -1.90 -12.27 -6.72
CA SER A 22 -0.62 -12.92 -6.45
C SER A 22 -0.82 -14.33 -5.90
N THR A 23 0.05 -15.23 -6.35
CA THR A 23 0.03 -16.66 -6.02
C THR A 23 1.33 -17.06 -5.32
N SER A 24 1.41 -18.33 -4.91
CA SER A 24 2.62 -18.92 -4.33
C SER A 24 3.83 -18.95 -5.27
N SER A 25 3.62 -18.76 -6.59
CA SER A 25 4.68 -18.80 -7.60
C SER A 25 4.96 -17.44 -8.23
N VAL A 26 3.97 -16.56 -8.33
CA VAL A 26 4.09 -15.27 -9.02
C VAL A 26 3.39 -14.17 -8.22
N ILE A 27 4.06 -13.05 -8.01
CA ILE A 27 3.51 -11.85 -7.35
C ILE A 27 3.29 -10.72 -8.36
N ALA A 28 2.29 -9.88 -8.09
CA ALA A 28 2.02 -8.71 -8.91
C ALA A 28 3.21 -7.76 -8.95
N LEU A 29 3.38 -7.05 -10.06
CA LEU A 29 4.49 -6.12 -10.25
C LEU A 29 4.50 -5.03 -9.17
N SER A 30 3.33 -4.43 -8.89
CA SER A 30 3.13 -3.42 -7.84
C SER A 30 3.65 -3.90 -6.48
N LEU A 31 3.30 -5.14 -6.13
CA LEU A 31 3.69 -5.79 -4.89
C LEU A 31 5.20 -6.10 -4.86
N SER A 32 5.76 -6.63 -5.95
CA SER A 32 7.21 -6.87 -6.04
C SER A 32 8.03 -5.58 -5.88
N THR A 33 7.60 -4.50 -6.55
CA THR A 33 8.30 -3.23 -6.55
C THR A 33 8.29 -2.57 -5.17
N ILE A 34 7.21 -2.69 -4.40
CA ILE A 34 7.19 -2.14 -3.04
C ILE A 34 8.02 -2.98 -2.07
N LEU A 35 8.04 -4.31 -2.23
CA LEU A 35 8.84 -5.21 -1.40
C LEU A 35 10.34 -4.97 -1.56
N GLU A 36 10.80 -4.64 -2.77
CA GLU A 36 12.19 -4.28 -3.04
C GLU A 36 12.64 -2.97 -2.37
N GLN A 37 11.69 -2.13 -1.94
CA GLN A 37 11.96 -0.86 -1.25
C GLN A 37 12.03 -0.98 0.27
N LEU A 38 11.64 -2.12 0.84
CA LEU A 38 11.68 -2.35 2.28
C LEU A 38 13.11 -2.59 2.76
N ASP A 39 13.40 -2.09 3.96
CA ASP A 39 14.68 -2.32 4.63
C ASP A 39 14.88 -3.81 4.98
N LYS A 40 16.14 -4.21 5.14
CA LYS A 40 16.49 -5.62 5.45
C LYS A 40 15.94 -6.09 6.79
N ASP A 41 15.75 -5.17 7.73
CA ASP A 41 15.20 -5.39 9.06
C ASP A 41 13.70 -5.08 9.15
N ALA A 42 13.02 -4.99 8.00
CA ALA A 42 11.57 -4.80 7.94
C ALA A 42 10.82 -5.86 8.76
N THR A 43 9.91 -5.37 9.59
CA THR A 43 9.03 -6.17 10.44
C THR A 43 7.79 -6.63 9.68
N HIS A 44 7.04 -7.57 10.26
CA HIS A 44 5.75 -8.01 9.70
C HIS A 44 4.75 -6.85 9.53
N HIS A 45 4.81 -5.85 10.41
CA HIS A 45 4.01 -4.62 10.29
C HIS A 45 4.43 -3.79 9.08
N ASP A 46 5.73 -3.67 8.81
CA ASP A 46 6.25 -2.95 7.64
C ASP A 46 5.77 -3.60 6.34
N TYR A 47 5.81 -4.94 6.26
CA TYR A 47 5.24 -5.69 5.14
C TYR A 47 3.74 -5.43 4.98
N LEU A 48 2.96 -5.44 6.06
CA LEU A 48 1.54 -5.19 5.96
C LEU A 48 1.25 -3.76 5.49
N VAL A 49 1.89 -2.75 6.05
CA VAL A 49 1.68 -1.36 5.63
C VAL A 49 2.09 -1.17 4.16
N ALA A 50 3.17 -1.82 3.71
CA ALA A 50 3.54 -1.83 2.29
C ALA A 50 2.44 -2.44 1.41
N LEU A 51 1.83 -3.56 1.79
CA LEU A 51 0.68 -4.11 1.07
C LEU A 51 -0.50 -3.14 1.02
N LEU A 52 -0.82 -2.45 2.11
CA LEU A 52 -1.90 -1.46 2.15
C LEU A 52 -1.63 -0.28 1.21
N LEU A 53 -0.37 0.15 1.08
CA LEU A 53 0.05 1.17 0.11
C LEU A 53 -0.18 0.72 -1.34
N VAL A 54 0.03 -0.57 -1.63
CA VAL A 54 -0.26 -1.15 -2.95
C VAL A 54 -1.76 -1.09 -3.24
N PHE A 55 -2.61 -1.48 -2.30
CA PHE A 55 -4.08 -1.39 -2.49
C PHE A 55 -4.55 0.04 -2.69
N LEU A 56 -3.97 1.02 -1.97
CA LEU A 56 -4.25 2.43 -2.19
C LEU A 56 -3.86 2.88 -3.60
N ALA A 57 -2.68 2.48 -4.08
CA ALA A 57 -2.22 2.80 -5.43
C ALA A 57 -3.12 2.16 -6.51
N GLU A 58 -3.52 0.89 -6.32
CA GLU A 58 -4.47 0.19 -7.17
C GLU A 58 -5.86 0.86 -7.18
N SER A 59 -6.23 1.51 -6.07
CA SER A 59 -7.45 2.33 -5.95
C SER A 59 -7.29 3.77 -6.47
N GLY A 60 -6.14 4.14 -7.03
CA GLY A 60 -5.90 5.44 -7.66
C GLY A 60 -5.30 6.53 -6.76
N PHE A 61 -4.90 6.20 -5.54
CA PHE A 61 -4.16 7.12 -4.66
C PHE A 61 -2.68 7.20 -5.03
N ARG A 62 -2.07 8.37 -4.80
CA ARG A 62 -0.64 8.61 -4.99
C ARG A 62 -0.05 9.27 -3.76
N ILE A 63 1.23 9.05 -3.49
CA ILE A 63 1.96 9.69 -2.39
C ILE A 63 2.16 11.17 -2.71
N ALA A 64 1.76 12.06 -1.80
CA ALA A 64 1.70 13.51 -2.03
C ALA A 64 3.08 14.19 -2.24
N PHE A 65 4.16 13.59 -1.73
CA PHE A 65 5.52 14.18 -1.75
C PHE A 65 6.41 13.67 -2.88
N VAL A 66 5.90 12.85 -3.80
CA VAL A 66 6.64 12.45 -5.00
C VAL A 66 6.53 13.57 -6.04
N SER A 67 7.09 14.72 -5.69
CA SER A 67 7.16 15.91 -6.54
C SER A 67 8.38 15.83 -7.46
N ASN A 68 8.13 16.00 -8.77
CA ASN A 68 9.10 16.36 -9.83
C ASN A 68 9.78 15.28 -10.67
N THR A 69 9.26 14.07 -10.79
CA THR A 69 9.64 13.20 -11.92
C THR A 69 8.42 12.91 -12.78
N SER A 70 8.41 13.47 -13.99
CA SER A 70 7.40 13.26 -15.04
C SER A 70 7.10 11.77 -15.29
N GLU A 71 8.05 10.87 -15.00
CA GLU A 71 7.92 9.42 -15.17
C GLU A 71 6.94 8.76 -14.17
N TRP A 72 6.88 9.21 -12.91
CA TRP A 72 5.93 8.66 -11.92
C TRP A 72 4.50 9.14 -12.14
N ASN A 73 4.32 10.30 -12.76
CA ASN A 73 2.99 10.82 -13.08
C ASN A 73 2.27 9.96 -14.12
N GLN A 74 2.99 9.24 -14.98
CA GLN A 74 2.41 8.49 -16.10
C GLN A 74 2.09 7.03 -15.79
N ASN A 75 2.68 6.42 -14.76
CA ASN A 75 2.46 5.01 -14.44
C ASN A 75 1.80 4.84 -13.06
N THR A 76 0.47 4.68 -13.05
CA THR A 76 -0.32 4.43 -11.83
C THR A 76 0.06 3.15 -11.09
N ARG A 77 0.83 2.25 -11.73
CA ARG A 77 1.29 0.99 -11.13
C ARG A 77 2.59 1.12 -10.33
N LEU A 78 3.26 2.27 -10.37
CA LEU A 78 4.48 2.49 -9.60
C LEU A 78 4.13 2.91 -8.18
N VAL A 79 4.20 1.95 -7.26
CA VAL A 79 4.02 2.16 -5.83
C VAL A 79 5.37 2.50 -5.19
N CYS A 80 5.39 3.49 -4.31
CA CYS A 80 6.60 3.88 -3.59
C CYS A 80 6.35 4.05 -2.10
N ILE A 81 7.36 3.75 -1.30
CA ILE A 81 7.37 4.03 0.14
C ILE A 81 7.94 5.45 0.32
N PRO A 82 7.21 6.39 0.96
CA PRO A 82 7.75 7.71 1.21
C PRO A 82 8.93 7.66 2.18
N THR A 83 9.83 8.63 2.05
CA THR A 83 10.84 8.86 3.09
C THR A 83 10.14 9.22 4.40
N ASN A 84 10.69 8.76 5.53
CA ASN A 84 10.15 9.00 6.87
C ASN A 84 8.68 8.55 7.06
N TRP A 85 8.22 7.58 6.26
CA TRP A 85 6.88 6.98 6.39
C TRP A 85 6.62 6.34 7.76
N LYS A 86 7.68 5.97 8.49
CA LYS A 86 7.66 5.34 9.81
C LYS A 86 8.52 6.14 10.77
N SER A 87 7.95 6.54 11.90
CA SER A 87 8.70 7.14 13.01
C SER A 87 9.59 6.09 13.67
N GLN A 88 10.89 6.38 13.78
CA GLN A 88 11.85 5.50 14.45
C GLN A 88 11.66 5.48 15.98
N GLU A 89 11.12 6.56 16.56
CA GLU A 89 10.89 6.68 18.00
C GLU A 89 9.64 5.92 18.45
N THR A 90 8.57 6.03 17.66
CA THR A 90 7.23 5.54 18.07
C THR A 90 6.76 4.33 17.26
N GLY A 91 7.41 4.00 16.14
CA GLY A 91 6.98 2.96 15.20
C GLY A 91 5.70 3.29 14.44
N VAL A 92 5.15 4.50 14.63
CA VAL A 92 3.92 4.96 13.98
C VAL A 92 4.19 5.31 12.52
N TYR A 93 3.29 4.89 11.65
CA TYR A 93 3.36 5.20 10.22
C TYR A 93 2.50 6.42 9.91
N GLU A 94 3.08 7.39 9.21
CA GLU A 94 2.39 8.59 8.75
C GLU A 94 2.68 8.82 7.26
N ILE A 95 1.63 8.76 6.44
CA ILE A 95 1.74 8.87 4.99
C ILE A 95 0.71 9.86 4.47
N ARG A 96 1.12 10.79 3.61
CA ARG A 96 0.23 11.73 2.92
C ARG A 96 -0.03 11.29 1.49
N LEU A 97 -1.30 11.26 1.12
CA LEU A 97 -1.81 10.74 -0.14
C LEU A 97 -2.69 11.79 -0.82
N ILE A 98 -2.79 11.70 -2.14
CA ILE A 98 -3.73 12.45 -2.97
C ILE A 98 -4.45 11.48 -3.91
N LEU A 99 -5.74 11.70 -4.15
CA LEU A 99 -6.47 10.94 -5.16
C LEU A 99 -6.33 11.60 -6.54
N HIS A 100 -5.95 10.84 -7.56
CA HIS A 100 -5.58 11.39 -8.87
C HIS A 100 -6.76 11.96 -9.69
N ASN A 101 -8.00 11.54 -9.41
CA ASN A 101 -9.16 11.83 -10.27
C ASN A 101 -10.20 12.79 -9.66
N ILE A 102 -10.11 13.11 -8.36
CA ILE A 102 -11.04 14.04 -7.69
C ILE A 102 -10.21 15.14 -7.04
N GLU A 103 -10.15 16.31 -7.68
CA GLU A 103 -9.68 17.60 -7.12
C GLU A 103 -8.47 17.54 -6.16
N ASN A 104 -7.48 16.69 -6.43
CA ASN A 104 -6.33 16.45 -5.52
C ASN A 104 -6.76 16.27 -4.05
N PHE A 105 -7.81 15.48 -3.81
CA PHE A 105 -8.35 15.23 -2.47
C PHE A 105 -7.23 14.76 -1.51
N PRO A 106 -6.81 15.57 -0.53
CA PRO A 106 -5.70 15.23 0.33
C PRO A 106 -6.17 14.30 1.45
N LEU A 107 -5.40 13.23 1.65
CA LEU A 107 -5.64 12.21 2.66
C LEU A 107 -4.38 12.00 3.51
N LYS A 108 -4.55 11.82 4.81
CA LYS A 108 -3.51 11.35 5.74
C LYS A 108 -3.84 9.94 6.21
N LEU A 109 -2.91 9.01 5.98
CA LEU A 109 -2.93 7.68 6.56
C LEU A 109 -2.08 7.69 7.83
N ILE A 110 -2.67 7.27 8.95
CA ILE A 110 -1.94 7.03 10.20
C ILE A 110 -2.11 5.56 10.56
N VAL A 111 -1.01 4.83 10.70
CA VAL A 111 -1.03 3.43 11.13
C VAL A 111 -0.30 3.27 12.45
N LEU A 112 -0.99 2.69 13.43
CA LEU A 112 -0.49 2.51 14.79
C LEU A 112 -0.32 1.02 15.06
N PRO A 113 0.91 0.53 15.26
CA PRO A 113 1.12 -0.84 15.71
C PRO A 113 0.73 -1.00 17.18
N TYR A 114 -0.03 -2.04 17.49
CA TYR A 114 -0.39 -2.44 18.84
C TYR A 114 -0.42 -3.96 18.96
N GLY A 115 0.62 -4.53 19.56
CA GLY A 115 0.84 -5.98 19.60
C GLY A 115 1.01 -6.56 18.19
N ASP A 116 0.20 -7.57 17.87
CA ASP A 116 0.14 -8.22 16.55
C ASP A 116 -0.86 -7.56 15.59
N LYS A 117 -1.39 -6.39 15.95
CA LYS A 117 -2.41 -5.66 15.17
C LYS A 117 -1.90 -4.30 14.72
N LEU A 118 -2.50 -3.81 13.64
CA LEU A 118 -2.40 -2.43 13.17
C LEU A 118 -3.76 -1.76 13.29
N LEU A 119 -3.79 -0.60 13.95
CA LEU A 119 -4.91 0.34 13.87
C LEU A 119 -4.61 1.31 12.73
N LEU A 120 -5.37 1.18 11.66
CA LEU A 120 -5.33 2.03 10.49
C LEU A 120 -6.33 3.17 10.66
N ASN A 121 -5.92 4.40 10.43
CA ASN A 121 -6.78 5.57 10.37
C ASN A 121 -6.57 6.32 9.05
N MET A 122 -7.65 6.55 8.32
CA MET A 122 -7.70 7.38 7.14
C MET A 122 -8.40 8.70 7.47
N ILE A 123 -7.65 9.79 7.36
CA ILE A 123 -8.06 11.14 7.76
C ILE A 123 -8.13 12.02 6.50
N PRO A 124 -9.32 12.36 6.02
CA PRO A 124 -9.48 13.32 4.93
C PRO A 124 -9.18 14.74 5.42
N TYR A 125 -8.48 15.54 4.61
CA TYR A 125 -8.25 16.96 4.88
C TYR A 125 -9.40 17.85 4.37
N VAL A 126 -10.62 17.34 4.39
CA VAL A 126 -11.82 18.08 3.94
C VAL A 126 -12.75 18.27 5.13
N GLU A 127 -13.19 19.51 5.31
CA GLU A 127 -14.03 19.93 6.43
C GLU A 127 -15.34 19.11 6.46
N GLY A 128 -15.73 18.66 7.65
CA GLY A 128 -16.95 17.84 7.84
C GLY A 128 -16.85 16.36 7.44
N LYS A 129 -15.72 15.89 6.88
CA LYS A 129 -15.49 14.46 6.61
C LYS A 129 -15.01 13.74 7.88
N THR A 130 -15.41 12.48 8.01
CA THR A 130 -15.16 11.64 9.20
C THR A 130 -13.84 10.89 9.03
N VAL A 131 -13.14 10.65 10.14
CA VAL A 131 -12.02 9.71 10.17
C VAL A 131 -12.56 8.29 10.09
N TYR A 132 -11.94 7.48 9.23
CA TYR A 132 -12.28 6.07 9.12
C TYR A 132 -11.16 5.23 9.71
N SER A 133 -11.55 4.28 10.57
CA SER A 133 -10.60 3.47 11.31
C SER A 133 -10.90 1.99 11.12
N MET A 134 -9.86 1.18 10.96
CA MET A 134 -9.98 -0.28 10.98
C MET A 134 -8.82 -0.92 11.74
N ILE A 135 -9.09 -2.08 12.34
CA ILE A 135 -8.06 -2.88 13.00
C ILE A 135 -7.78 -4.13 12.16
N ILE A 136 -6.52 -4.34 11.81
CA ILE A 136 -6.05 -5.49 11.04
C ILE A 136 -5.09 -6.29 11.92
N GLN A 137 -5.30 -7.59 12.03
CA GLN A 137 -4.34 -8.48 12.68
C GLN A 137 -3.29 -8.90 11.66
N THR A 138 -2.03 -8.55 11.89
CA THR A 138 -0.97 -8.61 10.88
C THR A 138 -0.63 -10.04 10.48
N LEU A 139 -0.55 -10.94 11.46
CA LEU A 139 -0.17 -12.33 11.23
C LEU A 139 -1.20 -13.14 10.43
N ASN A 140 -2.43 -12.63 10.26
CA ASN A 140 -3.41 -13.25 9.38
C ASN A 140 -3.10 -13.06 7.90
N TYR A 141 -2.23 -12.09 7.57
CA TYR A 141 -1.97 -11.65 6.20
C TYR A 141 -0.47 -11.60 5.86
N VAL A 142 0.41 -11.62 6.87
CA VAL A 142 1.87 -11.62 6.70
C VAL A 142 2.45 -12.81 7.43
N ASN A 143 3.23 -13.62 6.70
CA ASN A 143 4.05 -14.69 7.27
C ASN A 143 5.44 -14.13 7.59
N PRO A 144 5.81 -13.94 8.88
CA PRO A 144 7.13 -13.40 9.24
C PRO A 144 8.26 -14.42 9.05
N TYR A 145 7.96 -15.72 8.94
CA TYR A 145 8.95 -16.80 9.03
C TYR A 145 9.53 -17.26 7.69
N THR A 146 9.11 -16.64 6.59
CA THR A 146 9.64 -16.94 5.25
C THR A 146 10.59 -15.85 4.76
N ASN A 147 11.53 -16.20 3.90
CA ASN A 147 12.32 -15.23 3.12
C ASN A 147 11.86 -15.17 1.65
N ASN A 148 10.95 -16.06 1.24
CA ASN A 148 10.39 -16.07 -0.09
C ASN A 148 9.22 -15.07 -0.17
N LEU A 149 9.37 -14.08 -1.06
CA LEU A 149 8.39 -13.01 -1.25
C LEU A 149 7.02 -13.52 -1.69
N CYS A 150 6.94 -14.60 -2.49
CA CYS A 150 5.68 -15.19 -2.92
C CYS A 150 4.90 -15.86 -1.76
N PHE A 151 5.60 -16.23 -0.68
CA PHE A 151 4.97 -16.77 0.53
C PHE A 151 4.84 -15.74 1.65
N ARG A 152 5.31 -14.49 1.45
CA ARG A 152 5.29 -13.45 2.47
C ARG A 152 3.87 -13.08 2.86
N TYR A 153 2.96 -13.04 1.89
CA TYR A 153 1.57 -12.65 2.12
C TYR A 153 0.63 -13.84 2.05
N MET A 154 -0.40 -13.79 2.88
CA MET A 154 -1.44 -14.81 2.99
C MET A 154 -2.81 -14.14 2.88
N ASN A 155 -3.81 -14.89 2.42
CA ASN A 155 -5.20 -14.42 2.39
C ASN A 155 -5.38 -13.07 1.66
N LEU A 156 -4.65 -12.85 0.57
CA LEU A 156 -4.59 -11.56 -0.14
C LEU A 156 -5.97 -11.06 -0.61
N LYS A 157 -6.77 -11.93 -1.25
CA LYS A 157 -8.16 -11.60 -1.62
C LYS A 157 -9.01 -11.15 -0.44
N LYS A 158 -8.84 -11.79 0.72
CA LYS A 158 -9.62 -11.48 1.92
C LYS A 158 -9.26 -10.10 2.48
N ILE A 159 -7.99 -9.72 2.50
CA ILE A 159 -7.60 -8.38 2.95
C ILE A 159 -7.93 -7.31 1.93
N SER A 160 -7.75 -7.59 0.64
CA SER A 160 -8.09 -6.69 -0.45
C SER A 160 -9.57 -6.28 -0.39
N HIS A 161 -10.49 -7.25 -0.40
CA HIS A 161 -11.93 -6.98 -0.29
C HIS A 161 -12.30 -6.15 0.96
N ARG A 162 -11.71 -6.47 2.11
CA ARG A 162 -11.93 -5.73 3.36
C ARG A 162 -11.41 -4.29 3.28
N TYR A 163 -10.30 -4.08 2.56
CA TYR A 163 -9.71 -2.77 2.37
C TYR A 163 -10.51 -1.94 1.38
N GLU A 164 -10.97 -2.54 0.28
CA GLU A 164 -11.88 -1.94 -0.69
C GLU A 164 -13.20 -1.52 -0.05
N GLU A 165 -13.81 -2.37 0.79
CA GLU A 165 -15.00 -2.00 1.57
C GLU A 165 -14.74 -0.75 2.42
N MET A 166 -13.59 -0.66 3.09
CA MET A 166 -13.24 0.52 3.88
C MET A 166 -13.11 1.77 3.00
N ILE A 167 -12.44 1.68 1.84
CA ILE A 167 -12.32 2.79 0.88
C ILE A 167 -13.71 3.19 0.34
N PHE A 168 -14.56 2.21 0.02
CA PHE A 168 -15.90 2.47 -0.48
C PHE A 168 -16.74 3.22 0.55
N ILE A 169 -16.75 2.75 1.81
CA ILE A 169 -17.42 3.44 2.91
C ILE A 169 -16.85 4.85 3.09
N PHE A 170 -15.53 5.02 2.97
CA PHE A 170 -14.86 6.31 3.07
C PHE A 170 -15.37 7.34 2.04
N PHE A 171 -15.62 6.91 0.80
CA PHE A 171 -16.06 7.81 -0.28
C PHE A 171 -17.58 7.99 -0.38
N PHE A 172 -18.36 6.91 -0.24
CA PHE A 172 -19.76 6.86 -0.70
C PHE A 172 -20.81 6.89 0.39
N LEU A 173 -20.45 6.61 1.65
CA LEU A 173 -21.37 6.73 2.78
C LEU A 173 -21.22 8.10 3.44
N LYS A 174 -21.51 9.17 2.68
CA LYS A 174 -21.87 10.52 3.17
C LYS A 174 -22.71 11.27 2.15
#